data_AF-A0A382UL95-F1
#
_entry.id   AF-A0A382UL95-F1
#
_cell.length_a   1.000
_cell.length_b   1.000
_cell.length_c   1.000
_cell.angle_alpha   90.00
_cell.angle_beta   90.00
_cell.angle_gamma   90.00
#
_symmetry.space_group_name_H-M   'P 1'
#
loop_
_entity.id
_entity.type
_entity.pdbx_description
1 polymer ?
#
loop_
_entity_poly.entity_id
_entity_poly.type
_entity_poly.pdbx_seq_one_letter_code
_entity_poly.pdbx_strand_id
1 'polypeptide(L)'
;VIREIQKIFKGELIYFADQKNFPYGVKSKPELENIIKDTINLLEEKFSPDFIIMASNTPTLLLRRDLSRISRKLAGIYPPLSDAVKISRTKNIAILGTRSVIQSESVTE
;
A
#
# COMPACT_ATOMS: atom_id res chain seq x y z
N VAL A 1 10.61 2.52 -0.59
CA VAL A 1 9.73 3.17 0.42
C VAL A 1 10.46 3.37 1.73
N ILE A 2 10.79 2.32 2.49
CA ILE A 2 11.44 2.45 3.81
C ILE A 2 12.71 3.31 3.81
N ARG A 3 13.58 3.17 2.79
CA ARG A 3 14.78 3.99 2.63
C ARG A 3 14.51 5.49 2.57
N GLU A 4 13.42 5.90 1.92
CA GLU A 4 13.06 7.32 1.82
C GLU A 4 12.46 7.83 3.14
N ILE A 5 11.70 7.00 3.86
CA ILE A 5 11.19 7.32 5.20
C ILE A 5 12.35 7.56 6.17
N GLN A 6 13.38 6.70 6.18
CA GLN A 6 14.55 6.80 7.07
C GLN A 6 15.37 8.09 6.88
N LYS A 7 15.29 8.73 5.70
CA LYS A 7 15.96 10.02 5.46
C LYS A 7 15.35 11.12 6.32
N ILE A 8 14.03 11.11 6.48
CA ILE A 8 13.25 12.19 7.11
C ILE A 8 12.89 11.84 8.57
N PHE A 9 12.40 10.62 8.81
CA PHE A 9 11.97 10.18 10.13
C PHE A 9 13.13 9.59 10.93
N LYS A 10 13.24 9.95 12.21
CA LYS A 10 14.34 9.56 13.13
C LYS A 10 13.89 8.74 14.34
N GLY A 11 12.63 8.33 14.40
CA GLY A 11 12.12 7.46 15.45
C GLY A 11 12.31 5.97 15.15
N GLU A 12 11.69 5.13 15.98
CA GLU A 12 11.66 3.69 15.78
C GLU A 12 10.86 3.32 14.52
N LEU A 13 11.45 2.46 13.68
CA LEU A 13 10.83 1.98 12.46
C LEU A 13 10.85 0.46 12.45
N ILE A 14 9.65 -0.12 12.41
CA ILE A 14 9.45 -1.56 12.29
C ILE A 14 9.09 -1.85 10.84
N TYR A 15 9.93 -2.64 10.18
CA TYR A 15 9.66 -3.09 8.81
C TYR A 15 9.14 -4.53 8.82
N PHE A 16 7.89 -4.70 8.40
CA PHE A 16 7.26 -6.01 8.27
C PHE A 16 7.12 -6.39 6.80
N ALA A 17 7.75 -7.50 6.40
CA ALA A 17 7.62 -8.07 5.07
C ALA A 17 6.85 -9.40 5.14
N ASP A 18 5.64 -9.41 4.58
CA ASP A 18 4.79 -10.59 4.54
C ASP A 18 5.24 -11.58 3.45
N GLN A 19 6.27 -12.36 3.77
CA GLN A 19 6.80 -13.38 2.86
C GLN A 19 5.83 -14.55 2.69
N LYS A 20 5.00 -14.85 3.70
CA LYS A 20 4.08 -15.99 3.69
C LYS A 20 2.99 -15.84 2.64
N ASN A 21 2.44 -14.63 2.52
CA ASN A 21 1.34 -14.36 1.61
C ASN A 21 1.80 -13.68 0.30
N PHE A 22 3.09 -13.46 0.11
CA PHE A 22 3.60 -12.95 -1.16
C PHE A 22 3.43 -14.01 -2.27
N PRO A 23 3.07 -13.64 -3.52
CA PRO A 23 2.78 -12.29 -4.02
C PRO A 23 1.30 -11.88 -3.87
N TYR A 24 1.05 -10.61 -3.53
CA TYR A 24 -0.32 -10.06 -3.47
C TYR A 24 -0.97 -9.86 -4.83
N GLY A 25 -0.18 -9.79 -5.90
CA GLY A 25 -0.67 -9.56 -7.27
C GLY A 25 -1.58 -10.66 -7.84
N VAL A 26 -1.64 -11.83 -7.20
CA VAL A 26 -2.46 -12.97 -7.62
C VAL A 26 -3.66 -13.21 -6.69
N LYS A 27 -3.82 -12.39 -5.64
CA LYS A 27 -4.86 -12.56 -4.64
C LYS A 27 -6.13 -11.83 -5.01
N SER A 28 -7.25 -12.41 -4.59
CA SER A 28 -8.54 -11.72 -4.69
C SER A 28 -8.61 -10.57 -3.68
N LYS A 29 -9.49 -9.59 -3.93
CA LYS A 29 -9.69 -8.47 -2.99
C LYS A 29 -10.11 -8.95 -1.57
N PRO A 30 -11.09 -9.86 -1.40
CA PRO A 30 -11.48 -10.34 -0.07
C PRO A 30 -10.36 -11.10 0.65
N GLU A 31 -9.60 -11.93 -0.08
CA GLU A 31 -8.44 -12.64 0.46
C GLU A 31 -7.38 -11.65 0.98
N LEU A 32 -7.08 -10.62 0.17
CA LEU A 32 -6.11 -9.59 0.54
C LEU A 32 -6.59 -8.76 1.73
N GLU A 33 -7.88 -8.44 1.80
CA GLU A 33 -8.46 -7.72 2.94
C GLU A 33 -8.27 -8.49 4.25
N ASN A 34 -8.53 -9.80 4.26
CA ASN A 34 -8.33 -10.65 5.44
C ASN A 34 -6.86 -10.71 5.84
N ILE A 35 -5.95 -10.96 4.89
CA ILE A 35 -4.50 -10.98 5.14
C ILE A 35 -4.01 -9.68 5.77
N ILE A 36 -4.45 -8.54 5.22
CA ILE A 36 -4.07 -7.22 5.74
C ILE A 36 -4.67 -7.00 7.13
N LYS A 37 -5.94 -7.32 7.38
CA LYS A 37 -6.56 -7.19 8.72
C LYS A 37 -5.79 -7.99 9.77
N ASP A 38 -5.49 -9.25 9.49
CA ASP A 38 -4.75 -10.11 10.41
C ASP A 38 -3.34 -9.57 10.66
N THR A 39 -2.68 -9.07 9.62
CA THR A 39 -1.35 -8.46 9.72
C THR A 39 -1.37 -7.21 10.58
N ILE A 40 -2.36 -6.33 10.39
CA ILE A 40 -2.48 -5.08 11.16
C ILE A 40 -2.78 -5.39 12.63
N ASN A 41 -3.69 -6.32 12.92
CA ASN A 41 -3.97 -6.76 14.28
C ASN A 41 -2.71 -7.30 14.97
N LEU A 42 -1.95 -8.15 14.28
CA LEU A 42 -0.68 -8.69 14.79
C LEU A 42 0.34 -7.58 15.11
N LEU A 43 0.47 -6.58 14.22
CA LEU A 43 1.40 -5.48 14.41
C LEU A 43 0.97 -4.57 15.56
N GLU A 44 -0.33 -4.29 15.67
CA GLU A 44 -0.90 -3.51 16.77
C GLU A 44 -0.71 -4.20 18.13
N GLU A 45 -0.97 -5.52 18.20
CA GLU A 45 -0.78 -6.30 19.42
C GLU A 45 0.69 -6.40 19.83
N LYS A 46 1.60 -6.70 18.89
CA LYS A 46 3.00 -6.96 19.22
C LYS A 46 3.84 -5.72 19.47
N PHE A 47 3.51 -4.62 18.79
CA PHE A 47 4.39 -3.46 18.74
C PHE A 47 3.69 -2.15 19.12
N SER A 48 2.36 -2.13 19.22
CA SER A 48 1.58 -0.95 19.58
C SER A 48 2.01 0.33 18.82
N PRO A 49 2.15 0.30 17.48
CA PRO A 49 2.68 1.42 16.72
C PRO A 49 1.74 2.63 16.80
N ASP A 50 2.30 3.83 16.77
CA ASP A 50 1.54 5.07 16.64
C ASP A 50 0.89 5.19 15.25
N PHE A 51 1.58 4.67 14.23
CA PHE A 51 1.16 4.75 12.84
C PHE A 51 1.68 3.58 12.00
N ILE A 52 0.91 3.15 11.01
CA ILE A 52 1.26 2.05 10.11
C ILE A 52 1.19 2.54 8.66
N ILE A 53 2.24 2.26 7.90
CA ILE A 53 2.34 2.59 6.48
C ILE A 53 2.29 1.30 5.67
N MET A 54 1.23 1.13 4.87
CA MET A 54 1.15 0.07 3.87
C MET A 54 2.04 0.45 2.67
N ALA A 55 3.30 0.00 2.72
CA ALA A 55 4.35 0.36 1.77
C ALA A 55 4.30 -0.39 0.42
N SER A 56 3.17 -0.99 0.06
CA SER A 56 2.98 -1.71 -1.21
C SER A 56 1.76 -1.17 -1.96
N ASN A 57 1.95 -0.87 -3.25
CA ASN A 57 0.90 -0.28 -4.10
C ASN A 57 -0.28 -1.25 -4.30
N THR A 58 -0.03 -2.54 -4.49
CA THR A 58 -1.09 -3.53 -4.77
C THR A 58 -2.18 -3.56 -3.70
N PRO A 59 -1.89 -3.84 -2.41
CA PRO A 59 -2.91 -3.82 -1.38
C PRO A 59 -3.45 -2.40 -1.13
N THR A 60 -2.62 -1.36 -1.26
CA THR A 60 -3.10 0.02 -1.07
C THR A 60 -4.18 0.38 -2.09
N LEU A 61 -3.96 0.05 -3.36
CA LEU A 61 -4.87 0.39 -4.45
C LEU A 61 -6.14 -0.47 -4.42
N LEU A 62 -6.00 -1.77 -4.13
CA LEU A 62 -7.14 -2.70 -4.10
C LEU A 62 -8.03 -2.49 -2.86
N LEU A 63 -7.46 -2.05 -1.74
CA LEU A 63 -8.17 -1.84 -0.47
C LEU A 63 -8.37 -0.37 -0.12
N ARG A 64 -8.15 0.57 -1.05
CA ARG A 64 -8.19 2.03 -0.79
C ARG A 64 -9.43 2.47 0.00
N ARG A 65 -10.60 1.97 -0.37
CA ARG A 65 -11.90 2.30 0.26
C ARG A 65 -12.12 1.58 1.59
N ASP A 66 -11.29 0.60 1.92
CA ASP A 66 -11.38 -0.28 3.08
C ASP A 66 -10.34 0.07 4.15
N LEU A 67 -9.25 0.78 3.83
CA LEU A 67 -8.16 1.08 4.78
C LEU A 67 -8.62 1.71 6.09
N SER A 68 -9.51 2.71 6.03
CA SER A 68 -10.03 3.38 7.24
C SER A 68 -10.91 2.49 8.10
N ARG A 69 -11.55 1.47 7.49
CA ARG A 69 -12.32 0.43 8.20
C ARG A 69 -11.41 -0.65 8.80
N ILE A 70 -10.22 -0.85 8.24
CA ILE A 70 -9.22 -1.78 8.76
C ILE A 70 -8.56 -1.20 10.02
N SER A 71 -8.02 0.01 9.95
CA SER A 71 -7.48 0.72 11.13
C SER A 71 -7.40 2.22 10.88
N ARG A 72 -7.63 3.01 11.92
CA ARG A 72 -7.45 4.47 11.88
C ARG A 72 -5.99 4.90 11.85
N LYS A 73 -5.06 4.00 12.20
CA LYS A 73 -3.61 4.24 12.19
C LYS A 73 -2.96 3.88 10.86
N LEU A 74 -3.73 3.38 9.89
CA LEU A 74 -3.23 2.85 8.64
C LEU A 74 -3.35 3.86 7.50
N ALA A 75 -2.24 4.13 6.82
CA ALA A 75 -2.23 4.83 5.54
C ALA A 75 -1.50 4.02 4.47
N GLY A 76 -1.98 4.14 3.23
CA GLY A 76 -1.36 3.54 2.06
C GLY A 76 -0.48 4.51 1.29
N ILE A 77 0.36 3.95 0.40
CA ILE A 77 1.12 4.73 -0.59
C ILE A 77 0.49 4.62 -1.98
N TYR A 78 0.54 5.71 -2.74
CA TYR A 78 -0.06 5.78 -4.06
C TYR A 78 0.99 6.10 -5.12
N PRO A 79 0.85 5.58 -6.36
CA PRO A 79 1.67 6.05 -7.48
C PRO A 79 1.53 7.56 -7.65
N PRO A 80 2.62 8.29 -7.94
CA PRO A 80 2.61 9.76 -8.03
C PRO A 80 2.03 10.24 -9.37
N LEU A 81 0.76 9.92 -9.64
CA LEU A 81 0.10 10.24 -10.92
C LEU A 81 0.01 11.74 -11.18
N SER A 82 -0.28 12.53 -10.14
CA SER A 82 -0.34 13.99 -10.22
C SER A 82 1.00 14.58 -10.68
N ASP A 83 2.12 14.06 -10.17
CA ASP A 83 3.46 14.49 -10.56
C ASP A 83 3.78 14.03 -11.98
N ALA A 84 3.41 12.80 -12.34
CA ALA A 84 3.57 12.30 -13.71
C ALA A 84 2.83 13.18 -14.74
N VAL A 85 1.60 13.61 -14.41
CA VAL A 85 0.83 14.55 -15.23
C VAL A 85 1.51 15.90 -15.35
N LYS A 86 2.05 16.45 -14.25
CA LYS A 86 2.75 17.75 -14.27
C LYS A 86 4.03 17.71 -15.12
N ILE A 87 4.81 16.63 -14.99
CA ILE A 87 6.12 16.48 -15.64
C ILE A 87 5.98 16.10 -17.13
N SER A 88 4.93 15.35 -17.50
CA SER A 88 4.74 14.89 -18.88
C SER A 88 4.41 16.04 -19.84
N ARG A 89 5.18 16.10 -20.94
CA ARG A 89 4.97 17.04 -22.05
C ARG A 89 3.83 16.61 -22.97
N THR A 90 3.71 15.31 -23.24
CA THR A 90 2.73 14.74 -24.19
C THR A 90 1.42 14.31 -23.53
N LYS A 91 1.40 14.22 -22.19
CA LYS A 91 0.30 13.65 -21.39
C LYS A 91 0.02 12.16 -21.66
N ASN A 92 0.87 11.48 -22.43
CA ASN A 92 0.88 10.03 -22.51
C ASN A 92 1.60 9.47 -21.28
N ILE A 93 0.89 8.74 -20.41
CA ILE A 93 1.42 8.19 -19.16
C ILE A 93 1.23 6.68 -19.17
N ALA A 94 2.32 5.94 -19.10
CA ALA A 94 2.30 4.49 -18.92
C ALA A 94 2.35 4.16 -17.43
N ILE A 95 1.45 3.28 -16.98
CA ILE A 95 1.40 2.79 -15.60
C ILE A 95 1.80 1.32 -15.60
N LEU A 96 2.86 1.00 -14.85
CA LEU A 96 3.33 -0.37 -14.65
C LEU A 96 2.82 -0.86 -13.29
N GLY A 97 2.09 -1.98 -13.29
CA GLY A 97 1.48 -2.54 -12.09
C GLY A 97 1.33 -4.06 -12.16
N THR A 98 0.98 -4.66 -11.03
CA THR A 98 0.64 -6.09 -10.99
C THR A 98 -0.63 -6.35 -11.78
N ARG A 99 -0.81 -7.58 -12.27
CA ARG A 99 -2.01 -7.98 -13.01
C ARG A 99 -3.31 -7.57 -12.30
N SER A 100 -3.42 -7.85 -10.99
CA SER A 100 -4.59 -7.49 -10.19
C SER A 100 -4.89 -5.99 -10.15
N VAL A 101 -3.87 -5.13 -10.19
CA VAL A 101 -4.02 -3.67 -10.15
C VAL A 101 -4.42 -3.13 -11.52
N ILE A 102 -3.86 -3.68 -12.60
CA ILE A 102 -4.20 -3.26 -13.97
C ILE A 102 -5.61 -3.73 -14.37
N GLN A 103 -6.05 -4.87 -13.84
CA GLN A 103 -7.40 -5.40 -14.09
C GLN A 103 -8.46 -4.80 -13.17
N SER A 104 -8.08 -3.99 -12.17
CA SER A 104 -9.03 -3.30 -11.30
C SER A 104 -9.25 -1.86 -11.76
N GLU A 105 -10.33 -1.25 -11.26
CA GLU A 105 -10.61 0.19 -11.46
C GLU A 105 -9.75 1.10 -10.55
N SER A 106 -8.77 0.52 -9.85
CA SER A 106 -8.01 1.22 -8.80
C SER A 106 -7.03 2.28 -9.33
N VAL A 107 -6.74 2.25 -10.63
CA VAL A 107 -5.75 3.11 -11.30
C VAL A 107 -6.40 4.25 -12.09
N THR A 108 -7.72 4.19 -12.29
CA THR A 108 -8.49 5.07 -13.19
C THR A 108 -9.22 6.23 -12.51
N GLU A 109 -9.09 6.40 -11.19
CA GLU A 109 -9.67 7.52 -10.40
C GLU A 109 -8.62 8.50 -9.85
#